data_AF-A0A109LFS5-F1
#
_entry.id   AF-A0A109LFS5-F1
#
_cell.length_a   1.000
_cell.length_b   1.000
_cell.length_c   1.000
_cell.angle_alpha   90.00
_cell.angle_beta   90.00
_cell.angle_gamma   90.00
#
_symmetry.space_group_name_H-M   'P 1'
#
loop_
_entity.id
_entity.type
_entity.pdbx_description
1 polymer ?
#
loop_
_entity_poly.entity_id
_entity_poly.type
_entity_poly.pdbx_seq_one_letter_code
_entity_poly.pdbx_strand_id
1 'polypeptide(L)'
;MKPTLPATLLHTLADWRNAPAWHIAFSGGLDSTVLLHLLASLAKIENLPPVSAVHVHHGLQAAADAWPSHCQSVCDSLGVPLRVMRVQVSQGASLERAAREARYQAFMQVLGGGEVLFTGQHRDDQAETLLFRLLRGAGVRGLAAMPEHRPLAQGCLVRPLLAFSRSDLEAYAHQHQLQWIDDPSNVDPRFSRNYLRHHVLPTLTKRWPQAITHLARTAEHMAEAQGLLDELAMMDLQRADQPSAFPWLPLPSLALEPLRELSDARQRNALRHWLTPLTRLPDSDHWAGWHALRDAKRDSQPLWRLADGQMQRSGERIWWLPSTWSEFSDASVSWPDPQNPLELTGNGQLRFIGKAPEGPLQVRYRQGGELIDVAGRGRRDLKRLLNESGMPGFARGRLPLVYRGEQLLAVPSIAGAWARSMGEVQLDWLPQTCDQGLS
;
A
#
# COMPACT_ATOMS: atom_id res chain seq x y z
N MET A 1 -12.80 10.21 -39.86
CA MET A 1 -11.93 11.24 -39.26
C MET A 1 -11.34 10.66 -37.98
N LYS A 2 -10.06 10.91 -37.67
CA LYS A 2 -9.55 10.59 -36.32
C LYS A 2 -10.35 11.44 -35.31
N PRO A 3 -10.82 10.87 -34.20
CA PRO A 3 -11.52 11.64 -33.17
C PRO A 3 -10.60 12.77 -32.69
N THR A 4 -11.20 13.94 -32.43
CA THR A 4 -10.47 15.08 -31.89
C THR A 4 -10.02 14.79 -30.46
N LEU A 5 -8.95 15.44 -30.02
CA LEU A 5 -8.41 15.27 -28.66
C LEU A 5 -9.50 15.46 -27.58
N PRO A 6 -10.39 16.48 -27.64
CA PRO A 6 -11.50 16.62 -26.69
C PRO A 6 -12.50 15.45 -26.71
N ALA A 7 -12.84 14.91 -27.89
CA ALA A 7 -13.81 13.82 -28.01
C ALA A 7 -13.28 12.51 -27.43
N THR A 8 -12.01 12.19 -27.68
CA THR A 8 -11.36 11.02 -27.07
C THR A 8 -11.24 11.20 -25.57
N LEU A 9 -10.86 12.40 -25.10
CA LEU A 9 -10.75 12.70 -23.67
C LEU A 9 -12.10 12.52 -22.94
N LEU A 10 -13.21 12.97 -23.53
CA LEU A 10 -14.54 12.77 -22.94
C LEU A 10 -14.90 11.31 -22.74
N HIS A 11 -14.48 10.43 -23.64
CA HIS A 11 -14.67 8.98 -23.49
C HIS A 11 -13.84 8.43 -22.33
N THR A 12 -12.56 8.79 -22.26
CA THR A 12 -11.65 8.42 -21.17
C THR A 12 -12.14 8.90 -19.79
N LEU A 13 -12.88 10.01 -19.74
CA LEU A 13 -13.39 10.58 -18.49
C LEU A 13 -14.71 9.97 -18.01
N ALA A 14 -15.32 9.02 -18.74
CA ALA A 14 -16.67 8.51 -18.47
C ALA A 14 -16.86 8.06 -17.01
N ASP A 15 -15.94 7.26 -16.48
CA ASP A 15 -16.02 6.72 -15.11
C ASP A 15 -15.85 7.77 -14.02
N TRP A 16 -15.32 8.94 -14.37
CA TRP A 16 -14.94 9.99 -13.43
C TRP A 16 -15.94 11.17 -13.40
N ARG A 17 -16.97 11.16 -14.25
CA ARG A 17 -17.95 12.26 -14.36
C ARG A 17 -18.86 12.42 -13.14
N ASN A 18 -18.98 11.38 -12.32
CA ASN A 18 -19.79 11.41 -11.09
C ASN A 18 -18.96 11.70 -9.83
N ALA A 19 -17.66 12.01 -9.97
CA ALA A 19 -16.81 12.37 -8.84
C ALA A 19 -17.31 13.68 -8.20
N PRO A 20 -17.16 13.87 -6.87
CA PRO A 20 -17.58 15.10 -6.21
C PRO A 20 -16.84 16.35 -6.72
N ALA A 21 -15.55 16.21 -7.04
CA ALA A 21 -14.71 17.28 -7.57
C ALA A 21 -13.53 16.74 -8.37
N TRP A 22 -13.03 17.59 -9.27
CA TRP A 22 -11.86 17.34 -10.11
C TRP A 22 -10.74 18.33 -9.78
N HIS A 23 -9.55 17.80 -9.49
CA HIS A 23 -8.33 18.56 -9.22
C HIS A 23 -7.30 18.30 -10.31
N ILE A 24 -6.59 19.33 -10.74
CA ILE A 24 -5.56 19.20 -11.78
C ILE A 24 -4.20 19.51 -11.16
N ALA A 25 -3.27 18.56 -11.24
CA ALA A 25 -1.88 18.78 -10.89
C ALA A 25 -1.24 19.72 -11.92
N PHE A 26 -1.20 21.02 -11.61
CA PHE A 26 -0.85 22.07 -12.55
C PHE A 26 0.55 22.62 -12.29
N SER A 27 1.52 22.22 -13.11
CA SER A 27 2.89 22.72 -13.02
C SER A 27 3.10 24.03 -13.79
N GLY A 28 2.19 24.38 -14.70
CA GLY A 28 2.34 25.49 -15.65
C GLY A 28 3.14 25.12 -16.90
N GLY A 29 3.68 23.89 -16.99
CA GLY A 29 4.28 23.37 -18.21
C GLY A 29 3.23 22.87 -19.21
N LEU A 30 3.67 22.69 -20.47
CA LEU A 30 2.84 22.32 -21.63
C LEU A 30 1.72 21.32 -21.30
N ASP A 31 2.07 20.13 -20.82
CA ASP A 31 1.10 19.04 -20.68
C ASP A 31 0.01 19.36 -19.66
N SER A 32 0.38 20.03 -18.57
CA SER A 32 -0.54 20.45 -17.53
C SER A 32 -1.43 21.64 -17.97
N THR A 33 -0.89 22.54 -18.80
CA THR A 33 -1.65 23.65 -19.39
C THR A 33 -2.68 23.14 -20.41
N VAL A 34 -2.29 22.19 -21.26
CA VAL A 34 -3.19 21.54 -22.21
C VAL A 34 -4.31 20.79 -21.47
N LEU A 35 -3.95 19.99 -20.46
CA LEU A 35 -4.93 19.29 -19.61
C LEU A 35 -5.92 20.25 -18.94
N LEU A 36 -5.41 21.34 -18.35
CA LEU A 36 -6.23 22.38 -17.73
C LEU A 36 -7.19 23.03 -18.71
N HIS A 37 -6.68 23.47 -19.86
CA HIS A 37 -7.49 24.09 -20.89
C HIS A 37 -8.57 23.15 -21.42
N LEU A 38 -8.25 21.87 -21.64
CA LEU A 38 -9.20 20.85 -22.08
C LEU A 38 -10.33 20.64 -21.09
N LEU A 39 -10.02 20.37 -19.83
CA LEU A 39 -11.02 20.10 -18.80
C LEU A 39 -11.89 21.33 -18.54
N ALA A 40 -11.29 22.52 -18.49
CA ALA A 40 -12.04 23.77 -18.33
C ALA A 40 -12.95 24.08 -19.53
N SER A 41 -12.50 23.77 -20.75
CA SER A 41 -13.31 23.95 -21.96
C SER A 41 -14.46 22.95 -22.04
N LEU A 42 -14.21 21.69 -21.68
CA LEU A 42 -15.23 20.65 -21.65
C LEU A 42 -16.29 20.93 -20.57
N ALA A 43 -15.89 21.41 -19.39
CA ALA A 43 -16.82 21.77 -18.32
C ALA A 43 -17.78 22.92 -18.69
N LYS A 44 -17.49 23.69 -19.75
CA LYS A 44 -18.42 24.72 -20.27
C LYS A 44 -19.52 24.16 -21.15
N ILE A 45 -19.33 22.97 -21.72
CA ILE A 45 -20.25 22.36 -22.71
C ILE A 45 -20.86 21.05 -22.25
N GLU A 46 -20.28 20.40 -21.24
CA GLU A 46 -20.71 19.14 -20.65
C GLU A 46 -21.00 19.31 -19.16
N ASN A 47 -21.92 18.51 -18.61
CA ASN A 47 -22.15 18.47 -17.18
C ASN A 47 -21.04 17.66 -16.48
N LEU A 48 -19.98 18.34 -16.07
CA LEU A 48 -18.81 17.75 -15.42
C LEU A 48 -18.64 18.27 -13.98
N PRO A 49 -17.95 17.53 -13.10
CA PRO A 49 -17.65 17.95 -11.74
C PRO A 49 -16.91 19.30 -11.68
N PRO A 50 -17.01 20.03 -10.56
CA PRO A 50 -16.28 21.27 -10.38
C PRO A 50 -14.77 21.05 -10.50
N VAL A 51 -14.12 21.87 -11.33
CA VAL A 51 -12.69 21.77 -11.63
C VAL A 51 -11.91 22.80 -10.81
N SER A 52 -10.81 22.36 -10.21
CA SER A 52 -9.79 23.24 -9.62
C SER A 52 -8.37 22.79 -9.98
N ALA A 53 -7.40 23.67 -9.83
CA ALA A 53 -5.99 23.41 -10.10
C ALA A 53 -5.17 23.45 -8.81
N VAL A 54 -4.16 22.60 -8.72
CA VAL A 54 -3.21 22.56 -7.60
C VAL A 54 -1.79 22.69 -8.15
N HIS A 55 -1.14 23.80 -7.80
CA HIS A 55 0.27 24.03 -8.11
C HIS A 55 1.14 23.75 -6.89
N VAL A 56 2.16 22.92 -7.03
CA VAL A 56 3.10 22.61 -5.96
C VAL A 56 4.44 23.26 -6.25
N HIS A 57 4.80 24.24 -5.42
CA HIS A 57 6.09 24.91 -5.48
C HIS A 57 7.06 24.29 -4.46
N HIS A 58 8.14 23.69 -4.97
CA HIS A 58 9.12 22.93 -4.19
C HIS A 58 10.29 23.78 -3.66
N GLY A 59 10.38 25.07 -4.01
CA GLY A 59 11.43 25.98 -3.53
C GLY A 59 12.86 25.62 -3.91
N LEU A 60 13.06 24.83 -4.98
CA LEU A 60 14.40 24.33 -5.38
C LEU A 60 15.12 25.21 -6.40
N GLN A 61 14.39 26.07 -7.10
CA GLN A 61 14.94 26.91 -8.17
C GLN A 61 14.43 28.33 -8.00
N ALA A 62 15.33 29.32 -8.00
CA ALA A 62 14.96 30.74 -7.96
C ALA A 62 14.12 31.16 -9.17
N ALA A 63 14.35 30.54 -10.34
CA ALA A 63 13.54 30.76 -11.53
C ALA A 63 12.06 30.35 -11.35
N ALA A 64 11.77 29.48 -10.37
CA ALA A 64 10.43 29.00 -10.08
C ALA A 64 9.57 29.99 -9.28
N ASP A 65 10.14 31.08 -8.77
CA ASP A 65 9.41 32.05 -7.94
C ASP A 65 8.35 32.83 -8.75
N ALA A 66 8.55 32.98 -10.07
CA ALA A 66 7.60 33.60 -10.98
C ALA A 66 6.50 32.63 -11.48
N TRP A 67 6.69 31.32 -11.32
CA TRP A 67 5.76 30.31 -11.86
C TRP A 67 4.37 30.33 -11.21
N PRO A 68 4.22 30.52 -9.88
CA PRO A 68 2.90 30.68 -9.27
C PRO A 68 2.08 31.81 -9.89
N SER A 69 2.70 32.95 -10.23
CA SER A 69 2.01 34.08 -10.85
C SER A 69 1.55 33.75 -12.28
N HIS A 70 2.37 33.06 -13.06
CA HIS A 70 1.96 32.56 -14.38
C HIS A 70 0.78 31.58 -14.25
N CYS A 71 0.88 30.59 -13.35
CA CYS A 71 -0.17 29.62 -13.12
C CYS A 71 -1.49 30.32 -12.70
N GLN A 72 -1.41 31.32 -11.81
CA GLN A 72 -2.57 32.10 -11.39
C GLN A 72 -3.22 32.80 -12.58
N SER A 73 -2.44 33.48 -13.42
CA SER A 73 -2.96 34.16 -14.61
C SER A 73 -3.65 33.21 -15.59
N VAL A 74 -3.12 32.01 -15.80
CA VAL A 74 -3.74 30.99 -16.67
C VAL A 74 -5.08 30.54 -16.05
N CYS A 75 -5.08 30.20 -14.77
CA CYS A 75 -6.28 29.79 -14.04
C CYS A 75 -7.38 30.87 -14.04
N ASP A 76 -7.03 32.13 -13.81
CA ASP A 76 -7.96 33.27 -13.82
C ASP A 76 -8.61 33.43 -15.19
N SER A 77 -7.84 33.32 -16.28
CA SER A 77 -8.38 33.43 -17.65
C SER A 77 -9.34 32.30 -18.02
N LEU A 78 -9.22 31.14 -17.37
CA LEU A 78 -10.09 29.99 -17.58
C LEU A 78 -11.25 29.91 -16.60
N GLY A 79 -11.27 30.76 -15.56
CA GLY A 79 -12.26 30.72 -14.48
C GLY A 79 -12.10 29.50 -13.56
N VAL A 80 -10.88 28.98 -13.41
CA VAL A 80 -10.58 27.79 -12.60
C VAL A 80 -9.89 28.22 -11.29
N PRO A 81 -10.41 27.84 -10.10
CA PRO A 81 -9.73 28.11 -8.84
C PRO A 81 -8.34 27.46 -8.79
N LEU A 82 -7.32 28.21 -8.36
CA LEU A 82 -5.96 27.71 -8.15
C LEU A 82 -5.62 27.65 -6.67
N ARG A 83 -5.09 26.50 -6.22
CA ARG A 83 -4.44 26.34 -4.93
C ARG A 83 -2.94 26.22 -5.12
N VAL A 84 -2.17 27.16 -4.57
CA VAL A 84 -0.71 27.11 -4.56
C VAL A 84 -0.23 26.53 -3.23
N MET A 85 0.47 25.41 -3.27
CA MET A 85 1.04 24.74 -2.10
C MET A 85 2.56 24.84 -2.13
N ARG A 86 3.14 25.37 -1.06
CA ARG A 86 4.59 25.39 -0.86
C ARG A 86 4.99 24.16 -0.05
N VAL A 87 5.93 23.39 -0.57
CA VAL A 87 6.46 22.19 0.10
C VAL A 87 7.95 22.34 0.37
N GLN A 88 8.40 21.74 1.47
CA GLN A 88 9.81 21.60 1.77
C GLN A 88 10.29 20.24 1.26
N VAL A 89 11.35 20.25 0.46
CA VAL A 89 11.99 19.02 -0.01
C VAL A 89 13.18 18.72 0.89
N SER A 90 13.13 17.60 1.60
CA SER A 90 14.25 17.14 2.41
C SER A 90 15.45 16.82 1.53
N GLN A 91 16.64 17.26 1.96
CA GLN A 91 17.87 16.89 1.28
C GLN A 91 18.21 15.42 1.57
N GLY A 92 18.49 14.65 0.53
CA GLY A 92 18.78 13.22 0.62
C GLY A 92 19.34 12.67 -0.69
N ALA A 93 19.61 11.37 -0.73
CA ALA A 93 20.34 10.72 -1.84
C ALA A 93 19.67 10.83 -3.22
N SER A 94 18.37 11.15 -3.31
CA SER A 94 17.69 11.42 -4.58
C SER A 94 16.71 12.59 -4.45
N LEU A 95 17.15 13.76 -4.93
CA LEU A 95 16.33 14.98 -4.94
C LEU A 95 15.06 14.82 -5.79
N GLU A 96 15.12 14.14 -6.93
CA GLU A 96 13.94 13.86 -7.79
C GLU A 96 12.88 13.04 -7.03
N ARG A 97 13.33 12.02 -6.29
CA ARG A 97 12.44 11.19 -5.48
C ARG A 97 11.82 11.99 -4.33
N ALA A 98 12.63 12.75 -3.58
CA ALA A 98 12.15 13.55 -2.46
C ALA A 98 11.15 14.63 -2.91
N ALA A 99 11.44 15.33 -4.02
CA ALA A 99 10.54 16.32 -4.59
C ALA A 99 9.23 15.68 -5.08
N ARG A 100 9.29 14.48 -5.65
CA ARG A 100 8.11 13.70 -6.04
C ARG A 100 7.28 13.29 -4.83
N GLU A 101 7.90 12.78 -3.77
CA GLU A 101 7.21 12.40 -2.53
C GLU A 101 6.50 13.60 -1.89
N ALA A 102 7.20 14.72 -1.72
CA ALA A 102 6.63 15.97 -1.18
C ALA A 102 5.44 16.47 -2.03
N ARG A 103 5.54 16.36 -3.36
CA ARG A 103 4.44 16.72 -4.27
C ARG A 103 3.20 15.85 -4.06
N TYR A 104 3.38 14.53 -3.94
CA TYR A 104 2.24 13.63 -3.70
C TYR A 104 1.63 13.84 -2.31
N GLN A 105 2.43 14.14 -1.29
CA GLN A 105 1.92 14.49 0.03
C GLN A 105 1.06 15.75 -0.02
N ALA A 106 1.49 16.79 -0.76
CA ALA A 106 0.67 17.99 -0.96
C ALA A 106 -0.65 17.66 -1.67
N PHE A 107 -0.63 16.82 -2.71
CA PHE A 107 -1.86 16.40 -3.37
C PHE A 107 -2.81 15.63 -2.45
N MET A 108 -2.29 14.74 -1.60
CA MET A 108 -3.09 14.00 -0.63
C MET A 108 -3.78 14.91 0.40
N GLN A 109 -3.20 16.07 0.72
CA GLN A 109 -3.83 17.05 1.63
C GLN A 109 -5.01 17.80 0.99
N VAL A 110 -5.08 17.84 -0.35
CA VAL A 110 -6.15 18.54 -1.08
C VAL A 110 -7.28 17.60 -1.46
N LEU A 111 -6.96 16.32 -1.67
CA LEU A 111 -7.86 15.34 -2.25
C LEU A 111 -8.82 14.79 -1.18
N GLY A 112 -10.11 15.11 -1.32
CA GLY A 112 -11.19 14.58 -0.50
C GLY A 112 -11.64 13.17 -0.91
N GLY A 113 -12.56 12.60 -0.12
CA GLY A 113 -13.14 11.28 -0.38
C GLY A 113 -13.87 11.20 -1.72
N GLY A 114 -13.47 10.25 -2.57
CA GLY A 114 -14.06 10.03 -3.90
C GLY A 114 -13.70 11.07 -4.96
N GLU A 115 -12.88 12.07 -4.63
CA GLU A 115 -12.43 13.09 -5.58
C GLU A 115 -11.32 12.58 -6.51
N VAL A 116 -11.11 13.28 -7.63
CA VAL A 116 -10.17 12.86 -8.68
C VAL A 116 -9.08 13.89 -8.90
N LEU A 117 -7.83 13.45 -8.87
CA LEU A 117 -6.66 14.23 -9.27
C LEU A 117 -6.19 13.82 -10.67
N PHE A 118 -6.25 14.73 -11.63
CA PHE A 118 -5.70 14.54 -12.96
C PHE A 118 -4.25 15.00 -13.06
N THR A 119 -3.47 14.27 -13.85
CA THR A 119 -2.08 14.62 -14.15
C THR A 119 -1.84 14.55 -15.66
N GLY A 120 -1.02 15.47 -16.19
CA GLY A 120 -0.77 15.62 -17.61
C GLY A 120 0.20 14.61 -18.22
N GLN A 121 0.38 13.42 -17.63
CA GLN A 121 1.30 12.43 -18.22
C GLN A 121 0.74 11.90 -19.54
N HIS A 122 1.63 11.71 -20.53
CA HIS A 122 1.28 11.35 -21.90
C HIS A 122 2.04 10.10 -22.40
N ARG A 123 1.83 9.72 -23.67
CA ARG A 123 2.35 8.47 -24.26
C ARG A 123 3.88 8.38 -24.25
N ASP A 124 4.57 9.49 -24.48
CA ASP A 124 6.03 9.54 -24.44
C ASP A 124 6.54 9.31 -23.01
N ASP A 125 5.87 9.86 -21.97
CA ASP A 125 6.21 9.57 -20.57
C ASP A 125 6.05 8.07 -20.23
N GLN A 126 5.07 7.38 -20.86
CA GLN A 126 4.92 5.93 -20.75
C GLN A 126 6.09 5.18 -21.36
N ALA A 127 6.50 5.57 -22.58
CA ALA A 127 7.66 4.97 -23.23
C ALA A 127 8.95 5.19 -22.43
N GLU A 128 9.15 6.39 -21.89
CA GLU A 128 10.26 6.72 -20.98
C GLU A 128 10.24 5.85 -19.73
N THR A 129 9.06 5.74 -19.09
CA THR A 129 8.90 4.97 -17.85
C THR A 129 9.15 3.48 -18.08
N LEU A 130 8.62 2.92 -19.17
CA LEU A 130 8.85 1.52 -19.54
C LEU A 130 10.34 1.27 -19.78
N LEU A 131 10.99 2.09 -20.62
CA LEU A 131 12.41 1.91 -20.95
C LEU A 131 13.31 2.06 -19.71
N PHE A 132 13.03 3.04 -18.86
CA PHE A 132 13.75 3.24 -17.61
C PHE A 132 13.65 2.04 -16.66
N ARG A 133 12.46 1.44 -16.55
CA ARG A 133 12.25 0.25 -15.71
C ARG A 133 12.83 -1.02 -16.33
N LEU A 134 12.75 -1.14 -17.66
CA LEU A 134 13.38 -2.22 -18.41
C LEU A 134 14.90 -2.25 -18.19
N LEU A 135 15.56 -1.10 -18.30
CA LEU A 135 17.01 -0.97 -18.06
C LEU A 135 17.42 -1.27 -16.61
N ARG A 136 16.45 -1.36 -15.68
CA ARG A 136 16.64 -1.73 -14.28
C ARG A 136 16.23 -3.19 -13.97
N GLY A 137 15.92 -3.98 -14.99
CA GLY A 137 15.55 -5.39 -14.83
C GLY A 137 14.16 -5.61 -14.22
N ALA A 138 13.22 -4.67 -14.42
CA ALA A 138 11.86 -4.82 -13.92
C ALA A 138 11.13 -6.00 -14.58
N GLY A 139 10.34 -6.74 -13.79
CA GLY A 139 9.41 -7.76 -14.29
C GLY A 139 8.07 -7.18 -14.76
N VAL A 140 7.11 -8.04 -15.10
CA VAL A 140 5.79 -7.69 -15.69
C VAL A 140 5.11 -6.50 -14.99
N ARG A 141 4.90 -6.57 -13.67
CA ARG A 141 4.32 -5.46 -12.87
C ARG A 141 5.04 -4.13 -13.04
N GLY A 142 6.38 -4.16 -13.10
CA GLY A 142 7.18 -2.96 -13.30
C GLY A 142 7.11 -2.46 -14.73
N LEU A 143 7.12 -3.37 -15.71
CA LEU A 143 7.02 -3.01 -17.13
C LEU A 143 5.62 -2.52 -17.54
N ALA A 144 4.57 -2.77 -16.75
CA ALA A 144 3.27 -2.11 -16.89
C ALA A 144 3.31 -0.57 -16.73
N ALA A 145 4.48 0.01 -16.45
CA ALA A 145 4.74 1.45 -16.41
C ALA A 145 3.79 2.23 -15.48
N MET A 146 3.17 3.30 -15.95
CA MET A 146 2.17 4.05 -15.19
C MET A 146 0.78 3.50 -15.52
N PRO A 147 -0.04 3.14 -14.52
CA PRO A 147 -1.43 2.78 -14.76
C PRO A 147 -2.21 4.04 -15.17
N GLU A 148 -3.31 3.86 -15.89
CA GLU A 148 -4.20 4.97 -16.28
C GLU A 148 -4.77 5.68 -15.04
N HIS A 149 -5.17 4.90 -14.05
CA HIS A 149 -5.66 5.40 -12.77
C HIS A 149 -5.11 4.57 -11.60
N ARG A 150 -5.09 5.15 -10.39
CA ARG A 150 -4.72 4.44 -9.15
C ARG A 150 -5.31 5.14 -7.93
N PRO A 151 -5.54 4.42 -6.82
CA PRO A 151 -5.86 5.05 -5.54
C PRO A 151 -4.79 6.07 -5.11
N LEU A 152 -5.25 7.16 -4.50
CA LEU A 152 -4.41 8.18 -3.88
C LEU A 152 -5.17 8.77 -2.68
N ALA A 153 -4.72 8.46 -1.45
CA ALA A 153 -5.49 8.74 -0.24
C ALA A 153 -6.95 8.26 -0.41
N GLN A 154 -7.93 9.07 0.01
CA GLN A 154 -9.35 8.74 -0.10
C GLN A 154 -9.94 8.97 -1.50
N GLY A 155 -9.12 9.38 -2.48
CA GLY A 155 -9.54 9.66 -3.85
C GLY A 155 -8.76 8.83 -4.88
N CYS A 156 -8.75 9.31 -6.12
CA CYS A 156 -8.09 8.66 -7.24
C CYS A 156 -7.16 9.61 -7.99
N LEU A 157 -6.02 9.10 -8.46
CA LEU A 157 -5.20 9.78 -9.47
C LEU A 157 -5.48 9.19 -10.85
N VAL A 158 -5.73 10.05 -11.83
CA VAL A 158 -6.03 9.68 -13.23
C VAL A 158 -5.08 10.37 -14.21
N ARG A 159 -4.70 9.67 -15.28
CA ARG A 159 -3.80 10.11 -16.35
C ARG A 159 -4.49 10.05 -17.71
N PRO A 160 -5.38 11.00 -18.00
CA PRO A 160 -6.25 10.87 -19.16
C PRO A 160 -5.52 11.13 -20.48
N LEU A 161 -4.28 11.65 -20.42
CA LEU A 161 -3.49 11.97 -21.61
C LEU A 161 -2.57 10.83 -22.08
N LEU A 162 -2.55 9.66 -21.44
CA LEU A 162 -1.62 8.57 -21.75
C LEU A 162 -1.70 8.07 -23.20
N ALA A 163 -2.86 8.21 -23.86
CA ALA A 163 -3.05 7.81 -25.25
C ALA A 163 -2.47 8.80 -26.27
N PHE A 164 -2.18 10.05 -25.88
CA PHE A 164 -1.75 11.12 -26.78
C PHE A 164 -0.22 11.29 -26.77
N SER A 165 0.36 11.65 -27.90
CA SER A 165 1.77 12.05 -27.94
C SER A 165 1.98 13.47 -27.46
N ARG A 166 3.21 13.78 -27.07
CA ARG A 166 3.67 15.15 -26.86
C ARG A 166 3.35 16.06 -28.05
N SER A 167 3.57 15.58 -29.28
CA SER A 167 3.26 16.37 -30.48
C SER A 167 1.77 16.67 -30.65
N ASP A 168 0.88 15.78 -30.18
CA ASP A 168 -0.57 16.07 -30.19
C ASP A 168 -0.89 17.20 -29.20
N LEU A 169 -0.21 17.22 -28.04
CA LEU A 169 -0.37 18.28 -27.04
C LEU A 169 0.22 19.62 -27.52
N GLU A 170 1.39 19.61 -28.15
CA GLU A 170 2.01 20.79 -28.78
C GLU A 170 1.10 21.37 -29.87
N ALA A 171 0.57 20.53 -30.76
CA ALA A 171 -0.35 20.95 -31.81
C ALA A 171 -1.62 21.60 -31.23
N TYR A 172 -2.19 20.99 -30.18
CA TYR A 172 -3.33 21.55 -29.47
C TYR A 172 -3.01 22.90 -28.82
N ALA A 173 -1.87 23.00 -28.12
CA ALA A 173 -1.44 24.23 -27.47
C ALA A 173 -1.25 25.36 -28.49
N HIS A 174 -0.61 25.09 -29.63
CA HIS A 174 -0.44 26.06 -30.70
C HIS A 174 -1.77 26.47 -31.35
N GLN A 175 -2.67 25.51 -31.63
CA GLN A 175 -3.99 25.78 -32.18
C GLN A 175 -4.80 26.75 -31.29
N HIS A 176 -4.68 26.60 -29.98
CA HIS A 176 -5.38 27.41 -28.98
C HIS A 176 -4.55 28.60 -28.45
N GLN A 177 -3.36 28.83 -29.02
CA GLN A 177 -2.44 29.91 -28.63
C GLN A 177 -2.14 29.93 -27.12
N LEU A 178 -2.00 28.75 -26.52
CA LEU A 178 -1.71 28.61 -25.10
C LEU A 178 -0.28 29.04 -24.80
N GLN A 179 -0.09 29.64 -23.63
CA GLN A 179 1.23 29.97 -23.09
C GLN A 179 1.55 29.03 -21.94
N TRP A 180 2.80 28.57 -21.86
CA TRP A 180 3.27 27.68 -20.81
C TRP A 180 4.71 28.02 -20.41
N ILE A 181 5.14 27.48 -19.28
CA ILE A 181 6.49 27.61 -18.76
C ILE A 181 7.38 26.51 -19.34
N ASP A 182 8.54 26.90 -19.86
CA ASP A 182 9.65 25.99 -20.18
C ASP A 182 10.63 25.92 -18.99
N ASP A 183 10.51 24.86 -18.19
CA ASP A 183 11.41 24.61 -17.04
C ASP A 183 12.81 24.19 -17.52
N PRO A 184 13.88 24.96 -17.20
CA PRO A 184 15.25 24.65 -17.61
C PRO A 184 15.78 23.29 -17.12
N SER A 185 15.24 22.76 -16.02
CA SER A 185 15.64 21.45 -15.52
C SER A 185 15.17 20.29 -16.40
N ASN A 186 14.19 20.51 -17.28
CA ASN A 186 13.70 19.50 -18.22
C ASN A 186 14.72 19.15 -19.32
N VAL A 187 15.78 19.93 -19.48
CA VAL A 187 16.86 19.67 -20.46
C VAL A 187 18.16 19.21 -19.81
N ASP A 188 18.22 19.07 -18.49
CA ASP A 188 19.44 18.66 -17.78
C ASP A 188 19.71 17.15 -17.96
N PRO A 189 20.77 16.73 -18.68
CA PRO A 189 21.02 15.32 -19.00
C PRO A 189 21.52 14.51 -17.79
N ARG A 190 21.84 15.15 -16.66
CA ARG A 190 22.24 14.44 -15.42
C ARG A 190 21.10 13.58 -14.87
N PHE A 191 19.85 13.93 -15.18
CA PHE A 191 18.68 13.14 -14.82
C PHE A 191 18.44 12.06 -15.88
N SER A 192 18.41 10.79 -15.45
CA SER A 192 18.28 9.66 -16.37
C SER A 192 17.05 9.74 -17.29
N ARG A 193 15.94 10.30 -16.80
CA ARG A 193 14.73 10.50 -17.62
C ARG A 193 14.96 11.51 -18.74
N ASN A 194 15.58 12.65 -18.44
CA ASN A 194 15.92 13.64 -19.45
C ASN A 194 16.88 13.07 -20.48
N TYR A 195 17.85 12.25 -20.05
CA TYR A 195 18.75 11.57 -20.98
C TYR A 195 17.99 10.62 -21.93
N LEU A 196 17.02 9.84 -21.41
CA LEU A 196 16.18 8.99 -22.25
C LEU A 196 15.38 9.82 -23.27
N ARG A 197 14.78 10.91 -22.83
CA ARG A 197 13.97 11.83 -23.65
C ARG A 197 14.76 12.50 -24.76
N HIS A 198 15.95 13.02 -24.46
CA HIS A 198 16.71 13.87 -25.39
C HIS A 198 17.74 13.11 -26.23
N HIS A 199 18.20 11.94 -25.79
CA HIS A 199 19.25 11.20 -26.50
C HIS A 199 18.81 9.82 -26.97
N VAL A 200 18.10 9.04 -26.14
CA VAL A 200 17.79 7.64 -26.45
C VAL A 200 16.56 7.52 -27.35
N LEU A 201 15.42 8.08 -26.95
CA LEU A 201 14.18 8.00 -27.73
C LEU A 201 14.29 8.66 -29.12
N PRO A 202 14.96 9.81 -29.30
CA PRO A 202 15.17 10.39 -30.63
C PRO A 202 16.02 9.49 -31.54
N THR A 203 17.05 8.86 -30.98
CA THR A 203 17.88 7.91 -31.72
C THR A 203 17.09 6.67 -32.15
N LEU A 204 16.25 6.13 -31.26
CA LEU A 204 15.37 5.00 -31.57
C LEU A 204 14.33 5.37 -32.64
N THR A 205 13.68 6.52 -32.50
CA THR A 205 12.62 6.96 -33.44
C THR A 205 13.16 7.28 -34.83
N LYS A 206 14.42 7.73 -34.94
CA LYS A 206 15.09 7.89 -36.25
C LYS A 206 15.16 6.59 -37.06
N ARG A 207 15.37 5.44 -36.39
CA ARG A 207 15.42 4.12 -37.05
C ARG A 207 14.06 3.45 -37.09
N TRP A 208 13.26 3.59 -36.05
CA TRP A 208 11.94 2.99 -35.89
C TRP A 208 10.92 4.09 -35.55
N PRO A 209 10.27 4.70 -36.55
CA PRO A 209 9.38 5.85 -36.34
C PRO A 209 8.22 5.60 -35.36
N GLN A 210 7.82 4.34 -35.16
CA GLN A 210 6.75 3.94 -34.25
C GLN A 210 7.24 3.50 -32.85
N ALA A 211 8.52 3.70 -32.53
CA ALA A 211 9.12 3.20 -31.29
C ALA A 211 8.36 3.62 -30.03
N ILE A 212 8.00 4.90 -29.90
CA ILE A 212 7.27 5.43 -28.74
C ILE A 212 5.91 4.74 -28.59
N THR A 213 5.15 4.64 -29.68
CA THR A 213 3.85 3.96 -29.70
C THR A 213 3.97 2.47 -29.36
N HIS A 214 4.99 1.78 -29.88
CA HIS A 214 5.23 0.36 -29.59
C HIS A 214 5.67 0.12 -28.15
N LEU A 215 6.48 1.01 -27.57
CA LEU A 215 6.87 0.96 -26.16
C LEU A 215 5.65 1.18 -25.26
N ALA A 216 4.82 2.18 -25.54
CA ALA A 216 3.58 2.40 -24.78
C ALA A 216 2.62 1.20 -24.87
N ARG A 217 2.43 0.63 -26.07
CA ARG A 217 1.61 -0.59 -26.26
C ARG A 217 2.18 -1.81 -25.52
N THR A 218 3.50 -1.92 -25.44
CA THR A 218 4.13 -2.96 -24.64
C THR A 218 3.79 -2.80 -23.17
N ALA A 219 3.76 -1.56 -22.64
CA ALA A 219 3.31 -1.31 -21.27
C ALA A 219 1.85 -1.73 -21.05
N GLU A 220 0.97 -1.48 -22.02
CA GLU A 220 -0.44 -1.93 -22.00
C GLU A 220 -0.53 -3.47 -21.94
N HIS A 221 0.19 -4.19 -22.81
CA HIS A 221 0.23 -5.66 -22.77
C HIS A 221 0.78 -6.19 -21.44
N MET A 222 1.77 -5.51 -20.84
CA MET A 222 2.31 -5.89 -19.53
C MET A 222 1.31 -5.62 -18.40
N ALA A 223 0.49 -4.58 -18.51
CA ALA A 223 -0.59 -4.29 -17.57
C ALA A 223 -1.71 -5.34 -17.65
N GLU A 224 -2.12 -5.73 -18.86
CA GLU A 224 -3.08 -6.82 -19.09
C GLU A 224 -2.54 -8.15 -18.52
N ALA A 225 -1.29 -8.50 -18.84
CA ALA A 225 -0.65 -9.69 -18.29
C ALA A 225 -0.56 -9.65 -16.75
N GLN A 226 -0.30 -8.48 -16.16
CA GLN A 226 -0.32 -8.31 -14.71
C GLN A 226 -1.72 -8.54 -14.13
N GLY A 227 -2.78 -8.04 -14.79
CA GLY A 227 -4.17 -8.28 -14.38
C GLY A 227 -4.52 -9.78 -14.35
N LEU A 228 -4.14 -10.52 -15.40
CA LEU A 228 -4.33 -11.98 -15.44
C LEU A 228 -3.53 -12.70 -14.33
N LEU A 229 -2.32 -12.22 -14.02
CA LEU A 229 -1.53 -12.75 -12.91
C LEU A 229 -2.19 -12.46 -11.55
N ASP A 230 -2.80 -11.29 -11.38
CA ASP A 230 -3.54 -10.95 -10.17
C ASP A 230 -4.79 -11.82 -10.00
N GLU A 231 -5.55 -12.05 -11.07
CA GLU A 231 -6.69 -12.99 -11.06
C GLU A 231 -6.25 -14.41 -10.68
N LEU A 232 -5.15 -14.90 -11.26
CA LEU A 232 -4.59 -16.22 -10.92
C LEU A 232 -4.14 -16.29 -9.47
N ALA A 233 -3.50 -15.23 -8.95
CA ALA A 233 -3.11 -15.16 -7.55
C ALA A 233 -4.32 -15.21 -6.62
N MET A 234 -5.41 -14.49 -6.95
CA MET A 234 -6.64 -14.52 -6.16
C MET A 234 -7.24 -15.93 -6.10
N MET A 235 -7.33 -16.63 -7.24
CA MET A 235 -7.81 -18.02 -7.28
C MET A 235 -6.93 -18.96 -6.43
N ASP A 236 -5.62 -18.79 -6.48
CA ASP A 236 -4.67 -19.58 -5.69
C ASP A 236 -4.81 -19.29 -4.19
N LEU A 237 -4.97 -18.02 -3.82
CA LEU A 237 -5.10 -17.58 -2.44
C LEU A 237 -6.42 -18.00 -1.81
N GLN A 238 -7.52 -18.07 -2.57
CA GLN A 238 -8.82 -18.55 -2.06
C GLN A 238 -8.72 -19.95 -1.44
N ARG A 239 -7.91 -20.84 -2.01
CA ARG A 239 -7.70 -22.19 -1.45
C ARG A 239 -6.87 -22.15 -0.16
N ALA A 240 -5.95 -21.20 -0.06
CA ALA A 240 -5.07 -21.01 1.09
C ALA A 240 -5.71 -20.19 2.22
N ASP A 241 -6.72 -19.37 1.94
CA ASP A 241 -7.45 -18.54 2.90
C ASP A 241 -8.49 -19.34 3.69
N GLN A 242 -8.01 -20.35 4.40
CA GLN A 242 -8.81 -21.19 5.28
C GLN A 242 -8.88 -20.55 6.69
N PRO A 243 -9.98 -20.74 7.43
CA PRO A 243 -10.08 -20.27 8.81
C PRO A 243 -8.94 -20.78 9.69
N SER A 244 -8.41 -19.89 10.53
CA SER A 244 -7.41 -20.25 11.53
C SER A 244 -8.05 -21.01 12.70
N ALA A 245 -7.33 -21.98 13.27
CA ALA A 245 -7.68 -22.58 14.57
C ALA A 245 -7.63 -21.57 15.74
N PHE A 246 -7.05 -20.40 15.51
CA PHE A 246 -6.94 -19.28 16.44
C PHE A 246 -7.64 -18.04 15.85
N PRO A 247 -8.98 -18.00 15.79
CA PRO A 247 -9.73 -16.90 15.18
C PRO A 247 -9.62 -15.59 15.97
N TRP A 248 -9.28 -15.68 17.26
CA TRP A 248 -9.03 -14.53 18.14
C TRP A 248 -7.69 -13.83 17.88
N LEU A 249 -6.82 -14.41 17.05
CA LEU A 249 -5.53 -13.82 16.69
C LEU A 249 -5.67 -13.06 15.36
N PRO A 250 -5.79 -11.72 15.37
CA PRO A 250 -6.16 -10.91 14.20
C PRO A 250 -4.94 -10.64 13.30
N LEU A 251 -4.25 -11.72 12.89
CA LEU A 251 -3.07 -11.64 12.02
C LEU A 251 -3.37 -12.28 10.65
N PRO A 252 -3.02 -11.61 9.54
CA PRO A 252 -3.11 -12.21 8.21
C PRO A 252 -2.35 -13.53 8.17
N SER A 253 -3.00 -14.57 7.68
CA SER A 253 -2.38 -15.89 7.64
C SER A 253 -3.00 -16.77 6.57
N LEU A 254 -2.21 -17.72 6.06
CA LEU A 254 -2.59 -18.62 4.98
C LEU A 254 -2.23 -20.07 5.34
N ALA A 255 -3.09 -21.00 4.96
CA ALA A 255 -2.77 -22.42 4.97
C ALA A 255 -1.60 -22.68 4.01
N LEU A 256 -0.61 -23.45 4.46
CA LEU A 256 0.61 -23.70 3.72
C LEU A 256 0.43 -24.80 2.65
N GLU A 257 -0.41 -25.79 2.93
CA GLU A 257 -0.59 -26.94 2.05
C GLU A 257 -1.05 -26.55 0.64
N PRO A 258 -2.08 -25.70 0.44
CA PRO A 258 -2.51 -25.32 -0.90
C PRO A 258 -1.42 -24.58 -1.68
N LEU A 259 -0.60 -23.79 -0.97
CA LEU A 259 0.52 -23.07 -1.57
C LEU A 259 1.63 -24.04 -2.00
N ARG A 260 1.89 -25.12 -1.25
CA ARG A 260 2.91 -26.13 -1.59
C ARG A 260 2.57 -26.95 -2.83
N GLU A 261 1.28 -27.11 -3.13
CA GLU A 261 0.83 -27.80 -4.34
C GLU A 261 1.05 -26.98 -5.62
N LEU A 262 1.21 -25.67 -5.49
CA LEU A 262 1.47 -24.78 -6.62
C LEU A 262 2.90 -24.93 -7.13
N SER A 263 3.12 -24.64 -8.42
CA SER A 263 4.49 -24.48 -8.95
C SER A 263 5.19 -23.29 -8.30
N ASP A 264 6.53 -23.31 -8.26
CA ASP A 264 7.33 -22.20 -7.67
C ASP A 264 6.96 -20.82 -8.23
N ALA A 265 6.65 -20.73 -9.53
CA ALA A 265 6.21 -19.47 -10.14
C ALA A 265 4.86 -18.99 -9.59
N ARG A 266 3.89 -19.90 -9.42
CA ARG A 266 2.57 -19.59 -8.83
C ARG A 266 2.66 -19.27 -7.35
N GLN A 267 3.51 -19.98 -6.59
CA GLN A 267 3.82 -19.64 -5.19
C GLN A 267 4.28 -18.19 -5.06
N ARG A 268 5.25 -17.78 -5.89
CA ARG A 268 5.75 -16.40 -5.90
C ARG A 268 4.69 -15.39 -6.30
N ASN A 269 3.86 -15.72 -7.29
CA ASN A 269 2.77 -14.85 -7.73
C ASN A 269 1.73 -14.63 -6.62
N ALA A 270 1.22 -15.71 -6.02
CA ALA A 270 0.28 -15.69 -4.91
C ALA A 270 0.82 -14.90 -3.72
N LEU A 271 2.07 -15.14 -3.31
CA LEU A 271 2.68 -14.45 -2.18
C LEU A 271 2.97 -12.97 -2.48
N ARG A 272 3.36 -12.60 -3.70
CA ARG A 272 3.50 -11.18 -4.07
C ARG A 272 2.16 -10.46 -3.99
N HIS A 273 1.09 -11.09 -4.47
CA HIS A 273 -0.24 -10.51 -4.38
C HIS A 273 -0.66 -10.33 -2.93
N TRP A 274 -0.54 -11.38 -2.11
CA TRP A 274 -0.90 -11.36 -0.68
C TRP A 274 -0.07 -10.37 0.16
N LEU A 275 1.21 -10.21 -0.14
CA LEU A 275 2.10 -9.28 0.58
C LEU A 275 1.97 -7.82 0.14
N THR A 276 1.38 -7.54 -1.03
CA THR A 276 1.26 -6.17 -1.57
C THR A 276 0.65 -5.17 -0.58
N PRO A 277 -0.46 -5.47 0.13
CA PRO A 277 -1.01 -4.55 1.13
C PRO A 277 -0.26 -4.55 2.47
N LEU A 278 0.67 -5.48 2.70
CA LEU A 278 1.29 -5.71 4.01
C LEU A 278 2.71 -5.14 4.13
N THR A 279 3.45 -5.09 3.03
CA THR A 279 4.85 -4.66 3.03
C THR A 279 5.29 -4.27 1.62
N ARG A 280 6.38 -3.49 1.52
CA ARG A 280 7.12 -3.37 0.25
C ARG A 280 7.54 -4.74 -0.24
N LEU A 281 7.30 -4.98 -1.53
CA LEU A 281 7.55 -6.28 -2.13
C LEU A 281 9.05 -6.65 -2.15
N PRO A 282 9.37 -7.92 -1.88
CA PRO A 282 10.73 -8.42 -1.93
C PRO A 282 11.31 -8.41 -3.35
N ASP A 283 12.64 -8.23 -3.46
CA ASP A 283 13.37 -8.52 -4.69
C ASP A 283 13.51 -10.04 -4.93
N SER A 284 14.31 -10.43 -5.92
CA SER A 284 14.50 -11.85 -6.28
C SER A 284 15.26 -12.66 -5.22
N ASP A 285 16.16 -12.04 -4.46
CA ASP A 285 17.02 -12.75 -3.51
C ASP A 285 16.26 -13.10 -2.21
N HIS A 286 15.27 -12.29 -1.88
CA HIS A 286 14.39 -12.51 -0.73
C HIS A 286 13.59 -13.83 -0.80
N TRP A 287 13.38 -14.45 -1.97
CA TRP A 287 12.61 -15.70 -2.08
C TRP A 287 13.29 -16.90 -1.40
N ALA A 288 14.60 -16.82 -1.10
CA ALA A 288 15.26 -17.80 -0.24
C ALA A 288 14.57 -17.94 1.12
N GLY A 289 14.04 -16.83 1.67
CA GLY A 289 13.26 -16.84 2.92
C GLY A 289 11.94 -17.60 2.80
N TRP A 290 11.26 -17.51 1.66
CA TRP A 290 10.06 -18.32 1.38
C TRP A 290 10.40 -19.81 1.35
N HIS A 291 11.44 -20.20 0.61
CA HIS A 291 11.86 -21.60 0.53
C HIS A 291 12.23 -22.15 1.92
N ALA A 292 12.96 -21.37 2.73
CA ALA A 292 13.26 -21.74 4.12
C ALA A 292 11.99 -21.95 4.96
N LEU A 293 10.98 -21.08 4.84
CA LEU A 293 9.69 -21.24 5.53
C LEU A 293 8.90 -22.47 5.07
N ARG A 294 8.76 -22.64 3.76
CA ARG A 294 8.01 -23.72 3.12
C ARG A 294 8.60 -25.08 3.46
N ASP A 295 9.92 -25.20 3.38
CA ASP A 295 10.66 -26.46 3.50
C ASP A 295 11.16 -26.72 4.93
N ALA A 296 10.80 -25.84 5.87
CA ALA A 296 11.11 -25.96 7.29
C ALA A 296 10.72 -27.35 7.84
N LYS A 297 11.62 -27.95 8.62
CA LYS A 297 11.28 -29.11 9.47
C LYS A 297 10.34 -28.65 10.58
N ARG A 298 9.55 -29.57 11.14
CA ARG A 298 8.57 -29.27 12.20
C ARG A 298 9.16 -28.54 13.42
N ASP A 299 10.41 -28.84 13.76
CA ASP A 299 11.10 -28.24 14.92
C ASP A 299 11.89 -26.97 14.58
N SER A 300 11.94 -26.57 13.30
CA SER A 300 12.60 -25.34 12.87
C SER A 300 11.61 -24.20 12.78
N GLN A 301 12.02 -23.01 13.23
CA GLN A 301 11.22 -21.78 13.18
C GLN A 301 11.91 -20.74 12.30
N PRO A 302 12.06 -21.00 10.98
CA PRO A 302 12.65 -20.02 10.09
C PRO A 302 11.80 -18.76 10.04
N LEU A 303 12.47 -17.64 9.82
CA LEU A 303 11.90 -16.32 9.81
C LEU A 303 12.24 -15.65 8.49
N TRP A 304 11.21 -15.21 7.76
CA TRP A 304 11.42 -14.39 6.57
C TRP A 304 11.13 -12.93 6.89
N ARG A 305 12.18 -12.12 7.03
CA ARG A 305 12.08 -10.70 7.33
C ARG A 305 11.86 -9.89 6.04
N LEU A 306 10.89 -8.98 6.08
CA LEU A 306 10.55 -8.03 5.03
C LEU A 306 10.60 -6.60 5.62
N ALA A 307 10.37 -5.60 4.78
CA ALA A 307 10.59 -4.20 5.15
C ALA A 307 9.71 -3.75 6.32
N ASP A 308 8.44 -4.19 6.33
CA ASP A 308 7.42 -3.68 7.25
C ASP A 308 6.93 -4.77 8.24
N GLY A 309 7.64 -5.90 8.29
CA GLY A 309 7.30 -7.03 9.15
C GLY A 309 8.05 -8.32 8.79
N GLN A 310 7.48 -9.45 9.17
CA GLN A 310 8.10 -10.75 8.99
C GLN A 310 7.05 -11.86 8.84
N MET A 311 7.39 -12.90 8.09
CA MET A 311 6.59 -14.12 8.00
C MET A 311 7.16 -15.22 8.87
N GLN A 312 6.28 -15.94 9.57
CA GLN A 312 6.63 -17.13 10.34
C GLN A 312 5.70 -18.29 10.01
N ARG A 313 6.22 -19.51 10.12
CA ARG A 313 5.44 -20.74 10.00
C ARG A 313 5.12 -21.28 11.39
N SER A 314 3.87 -21.68 11.59
CA SER A 314 3.43 -22.45 12.76
C SER A 314 2.53 -23.59 12.28
N GLY A 315 3.00 -24.83 12.38
CA GLY A 315 2.32 -25.99 11.79
C GLY A 315 2.25 -25.87 10.26
N GLU A 316 1.09 -26.18 9.68
CA GLU A 316 0.80 -26.03 8.24
C GLU A 316 0.16 -24.68 7.91
N ARG A 317 0.58 -23.62 8.61
CA ARG A 317 0.09 -22.25 8.39
C ARG A 317 1.24 -21.25 8.45
N ILE A 318 1.19 -20.25 7.57
CA ILE A 318 2.10 -19.10 7.58
C ILE A 318 1.35 -17.87 8.08
N TRP A 319 2.07 -17.03 8.81
CA TRP A 319 1.53 -15.86 9.49
C TRP A 319 2.36 -14.64 9.15
N TRP A 320 1.68 -13.54 8.82
CA TRP A 320 2.29 -12.23 8.75
C TRP A 320 2.32 -11.59 10.14
N LEU A 321 3.50 -11.10 10.54
CA LEU A 321 3.68 -10.33 11.76
C LEU A 321 4.21 -8.95 11.37
N PRO A 322 3.45 -7.87 11.59
CA PRO A 322 3.96 -6.52 11.36
C PRO A 322 5.14 -6.22 12.30
N SER A 323 5.97 -5.25 11.94
CA SER A 323 7.10 -4.80 12.78
C SER A 323 6.65 -4.43 14.21
N THR A 324 5.47 -3.82 14.33
CA THR A 324 4.83 -3.44 15.60
C THR A 324 4.38 -4.63 16.45
N TRP A 325 4.37 -5.86 15.92
CA TRP A 325 4.01 -7.05 16.71
C TRP A 325 4.97 -7.31 17.87
N SER A 326 6.19 -6.79 17.82
CA SER A 326 7.14 -6.95 18.93
C SER A 326 7.05 -5.81 19.96
N GLU A 327 6.24 -4.78 19.68
CA GLU A 327 6.12 -3.58 20.51
C GLU A 327 4.98 -3.74 21.53
N PHE A 328 5.30 -4.32 22.69
CA PHE A 328 4.39 -4.37 23.83
C PHE A 328 5.16 -4.34 25.15
N SER A 329 4.48 -3.97 26.23
CA SER A 329 5.05 -4.05 27.58
C SER A 329 4.75 -5.42 28.19
N ASP A 330 5.79 -6.15 28.60
CA ASP A 330 5.68 -7.41 29.35
C ASP A 330 5.76 -7.20 30.87
N ALA A 331 5.68 -5.95 31.33
CA ALA A 331 5.67 -5.60 32.73
C ALA A 331 4.42 -6.15 33.44
N SER A 332 4.58 -6.45 34.74
CA SER A 332 3.45 -6.84 35.59
C SER A 332 2.47 -5.67 35.76
N VAL A 333 1.19 -5.90 35.51
CA VAL A 333 0.13 -4.90 35.62
C VAL A 333 -0.83 -5.28 36.75
N SER A 334 -1.13 -4.34 37.64
CA SER A 334 -2.15 -4.55 38.66
C SER A 334 -3.54 -4.40 38.07
N TRP A 335 -4.44 -5.35 38.38
CA TRP A 335 -5.84 -5.32 37.98
C TRP A 335 -6.72 -5.34 39.24
N PRO A 336 -6.93 -4.17 39.88
CA PRO A 336 -7.60 -4.08 41.18
C PRO A 336 -9.10 -4.38 41.11
N ASP A 337 -9.73 -4.11 39.96
CA ASP A 337 -11.15 -4.37 39.71
C ASP A 337 -11.35 -5.22 38.43
N PRO A 338 -11.33 -6.56 38.57
CA PRO A 338 -11.50 -7.48 37.45
C PRO A 338 -12.88 -7.46 36.78
N GLN A 339 -13.86 -6.72 37.31
CA GLN A 339 -15.16 -6.55 36.66
C GLN A 339 -15.07 -5.65 35.43
N ASN A 340 -14.09 -4.74 35.41
CA ASN A 340 -13.84 -3.83 34.31
C ASN A 340 -12.73 -4.36 33.40
N PRO A 341 -12.83 -4.21 32.06
CA PRO A 341 -11.75 -4.56 31.14
C PRO A 341 -10.45 -3.82 31.46
N LEU A 342 -9.32 -4.50 31.25
CA LEU A 342 -7.98 -3.95 31.44
C LEU A 342 -7.29 -3.75 30.09
N GLU A 343 -6.83 -2.53 29.85
CA GLU A 343 -5.96 -2.22 28.72
C GLU A 343 -4.51 -2.60 29.03
N LEU A 344 -3.88 -3.32 28.10
CA LEU A 344 -2.49 -3.74 28.16
C LEU A 344 -1.69 -2.96 27.11
N THR A 345 -0.67 -2.21 27.54
CA THR A 345 0.13 -1.36 26.66
C THR A 345 0.78 -2.16 25.53
N GLY A 346 0.34 -1.90 24.29
CA GLY A 346 0.81 -2.59 23.08
C GLY A 346 0.30 -4.03 22.93
N ASN A 347 -0.57 -4.50 23.84
CA ASN A 347 -1.06 -5.88 23.86
C ASN A 347 -2.60 -6.02 23.90
N GLY A 348 -3.32 -4.94 23.61
CA GLY A 348 -4.78 -4.93 23.50
C GLY A 348 -5.47 -5.01 24.86
N GLN A 349 -6.66 -5.61 24.89
CA GLN A 349 -7.54 -5.59 26.05
C GLN A 349 -7.76 -6.99 26.63
N LEU A 350 -7.86 -7.06 27.95
CA LEU A 350 -8.19 -8.28 28.71
C LEU A 350 -9.50 -8.08 29.47
N ARG A 351 -10.42 -9.05 29.41
CA ARG A 351 -11.69 -8.99 30.16
C ARG A 351 -12.17 -10.38 30.56
N PHE A 352 -12.97 -10.44 31.62
CA PHE A 352 -13.73 -11.64 31.95
C PHE A 352 -15.10 -11.62 31.26
N ILE A 353 -15.50 -12.77 30.72
CA ILE A 353 -16.86 -13.07 30.29
C ILE A 353 -17.49 -13.90 31.41
N GLY A 354 -18.58 -13.40 32.01
CA GLY A 354 -19.20 -13.97 33.20
C GLY A 354 -18.80 -13.24 34.50
N LYS A 355 -19.05 -13.86 35.66
CA LYS A 355 -18.76 -13.23 36.96
C LYS A 355 -17.24 -13.25 37.25
N ALA A 356 -16.59 -12.10 37.12
CA ALA A 356 -15.17 -11.97 37.39
C ALA A 356 -14.79 -12.38 38.83
N PRO A 357 -13.59 -12.94 39.07
CA PRO A 357 -13.12 -13.28 40.41
C PRO A 357 -13.00 -12.04 41.30
N GLU A 358 -13.37 -12.16 42.57
CA GLU A 358 -13.22 -11.08 43.54
C GLU A 358 -11.75 -10.88 43.97
N GLY A 359 -11.42 -9.64 44.33
CA GLY A 359 -10.12 -9.23 44.84
C GLY A 359 -9.11 -8.79 43.77
N PRO A 360 -8.02 -8.11 44.19
CA PRO A 360 -7.03 -7.60 43.26
C PRO A 360 -6.29 -8.75 42.57
N LEU A 361 -6.19 -8.66 41.25
CA LEU A 361 -5.44 -9.58 40.41
C LEU A 361 -4.19 -8.89 39.85
N GLN A 362 -3.29 -9.68 39.29
CA GLN A 362 -2.12 -9.19 38.56
C GLN A 362 -2.06 -9.87 37.21
N VAL A 363 -1.78 -9.11 36.16
CA VAL A 363 -1.45 -9.64 34.84
C VAL A 363 0.06 -9.70 34.71
N ARG A 364 0.58 -10.88 34.40
CA ARG A 364 2.01 -11.14 34.15
C ARG A 364 2.16 -11.85 32.80
N TYR A 365 3.38 -11.93 32.30
CA TYR A 365 3.69 -12.61 31.04
C TYR A 365 4.57 -13.84 31.29
N ARG A 366 4.67 -14.70 30.27
CA ARG A 366 5.34 -15.98 30.40
C ARG A 366 6.84 -15.82 30.70
N GLN A 367 7.31 -16.51 31.73
CA GLN A 367 8.73 -16.65 32.11
C GLN A 367 9.21 -18.12 32.03
N GLY A 368 8.29 -19.06 31.84
CA GLY A 368 8.53 -20.50 31.84
C GLY A 368 8.29 -21.16 33.21
N GLY A 369 7.92 -22.44 33.19
CA GLY A 369 7.65 -23.22 34.42
C GLY A 369 6.28 -22.96 35.05
N GLU A 370 5.38 -22.24 34.37
CA GLU A 370 4.06 -21.94 34.90
C GLU A 370 3.21 -23.21 35.00
N LEU A 371 2.54 -23.38 36.14
CA LEU A 371 1.61 -24.47 36.40
C LEU A 371 0.20 -23.90 36.56
N ILE A 372 -0.77 -24.53 35.90
CA ILE A 372 -2.20 -24.16 36.01
C ILE A 372 -3.03 -25.39 36.35
N ASP A 373 -4.05 -25.20 37.18
CA ASP A 373 -5.06 -26.23 37.46
C ASP A 373 -6.11 -26.24 36.37
N VAL A 374 -6.24 -27.40 35.71
CA VAL A 374 -7.22 -27.62 34.64
C VAL A 374 -8.29 -28.57 35.16
N ALA A 375 -9.56 -28.17 35.09
CA ALA A 375 -10.66 -29.01 35.58
C ALA A 375 -10.66 -30.39 34.90
N GLY A 376 -10.82 -31.44 35.71
CA GLY A 376 -10.77 -32.83 35.27
C GLY A 376 -9.39 -33.36 34.88
N ARG A 377 -8.37 -32.50 34.70
CA ARG A 377 -6.99 -32.91 34.41
C ARG A 377 -6.02 -32.63 35.58
N GLY A 378 -6.39 -31.80 36.55
CA GLY A 378 -5.54 -31.40 37.67
C GLY A 378 -4.44 -30.43 37.25
N ARG A 379 -3.37 -30.34 38.04
CA ARG A 379 -2.25 -29.43 37.81
C ARG A 379 -1.44 -29.85 36.57
N ARG A 380 -1.18 -28.91 35.67
CA ARG A 380 -0.50 -29.14 34.39
C ARG A 380 0.48 -28.02 34.06
N ASP A 381 1.55 -28.38 33.36
CA ASP A 381 2.53 -27.45 32.81
C ASP A 381 1.95 -26.67 31.63
N LEU A 382 1.99 -25.34 31.72
CA LEU A 382 1.42 -24.46 30.71
C LEU A 382 2.11 -24.62 29.36
N LYS A 383 3.44 -24.81 29.32
CA LYS A 383 4.17 -24.99 28.06
C LYS A 383 3.70 -26.24 27.30
N ARG A 384 3.54 -27.37 27.99
CA ARG A 384 3.04 -28.63 27.40
C ARG A 384 1.63 -28.44 26.85
N LEU A 385 0.80 -27.80 27.64
CA LEU A 385 -0.57 -27.49 27.30
C LEU A 385 -0.70 -26.55 26.07
N LEU A 386 0.13 -25.49 25.97
CA LEU A 386 0.23 -24.64 24.77
C LEU A 386 0.71 -25.43 23.54
N ASN A 387 1.65 -26.37 23.72
CA ASN A 387 2.08 -27.28 22.67
C ASN A 387 0.94 -28.21 22.21
N GLU A 388 0.19 -28.81 23.14
CA GLU A 388 -0.96 -29.67 22.85
C GLU A 388 -2.03 -28.93 22.02
N SER A 389 -2.22 -27.63 22.27
CA SER A 389 -3.14 -26.80 21.47
C SER A 389 -2.60 -26.38 20.10
N GLY A 390 -1.32 -26.60 19.81
CA GLY A 390 -0.67 -26.11 18.60
C GLY A 390 -0.48 -24.59 18.56
N MET A 391 -0.50 -23.90 19.72
CA MET A 391 -0.40 -22.44 19.77
C MET A 391 0.87 -21.93 19.09
N PRO A 392 0.78 -20.91 18.20
CA PRO A 392 1.95 -20.35 17.53
C PRO A 392 2.96 -19.76 18.50
N GLY A 393 4.25 -20.08 18.30
CA GLY A 393 5.34 -19.67 19.20
C GLY A 393 5.40 -18.15 19.45
N PHE A 394 5.22 -17.37 18.39
CA PHE A 394 5.23 -15.90 18.44
C PHE A 394 4.09 -15.27 19.26
N ALA A 395 3.01 -16.01 19.52
CA ALA A 395 1.89 -15.54 20.33
C ALA A 395 2.07 -15.90 21.81
N ARG A 396 2.86 -16.94 22.12
CA ARG A 396 2.99 -17.47 23.49
C ARG A 396 3.58 -16.46 24.47
N GLY A 397 4.57 -15.68 24.05
CA GLY A 397 5.19 -14.64 24.89
C GLY A 397 4.25 -13.47 25.18
N ARG A 398 3.25 -13.26 24.31
CA ARG A 398 2.27 -12.18 24.41
C ARG A 398 1.01 -12.57 25.17
N LEU A 399 0.86 -13.84 25.58
CA LEU A 399 -0.29 -14.27 26.37
C LEU A 399 -0.29 -13.59 27.74
N PRO A 400 -1.28 -12.75 28.06
CA PRO A 400 -1.42 -12.22 29.41
C PRO A 400 -1.89 -13.35 30.34
N LEU A 401 -1.20 -13.54 31.44
CA LEU A 401 -1.51 -14.54 32.46
C LEU A 401 -2.04 -13.85 33.70
N VAL A 402 -3.17 -14.31 34.23
CA VAL A 402 -3.82 -13.69 35.40
C VAL A 402 -3.44 -14.44 36.67
N TYR A 403 -2.85 -13.72 37.62
CA TYR A 403 -2.37 -14.23 38.89
C TYR A 403 -3.15 -13.65 40.07
N ARG A 404 -3.27 -14.45 41.13
CA ARG A 404 -3.64 -14.01 42.47
C ARG A 404 -2.49 -14.34 43.42
N GLY A 405 -1.76 -13.32 43.86
CA GLY A 405 -0.46 -13.53 44.49
C GLY A 405 0.48 -14.27 43.54
N GLU A 406 1.02 -15.42 43.96
CA GLU A 406 1.90 -16.27 43.13
C GLU A 406 1.16 -17.40 42.39
N GLN A 407 -0.15 -17.54 42.58
CA GLN A 407 -0.94 -18.58 41.92
C GLN A 407 -1.44 -18.09 40.56
N LEU A 408 -1.14 -18.84 39.50
CA LEU A 408 -1.73 -18.64 38.17
C LEU A 408 -3.20 -19.07 38.18
N LEU A 409 -4.09 -18.11 38.01
CA LEU A 409 -5.54 -18.27 38.12
C LEU A 409 -6.19 -18.56 36.77
N ALA A 410 -5.81 -17.82 35.73
CA ALA A 410 -6.41 -17.93 34.40
C ALA A 410 -5.44 -17.58 33.27
N VAL A 411 -5.68 -18.17 32.11
CA VAL A 411 -5.00 -17.90 30.84
C VAL A 411 -6.08 -17.69 29.78
N PRO A 412 -5.96 -16.67 28.90
CA PRO A 412 -6.94 -16.41 27.87
C PRO A 412 -7.21 -17.64 27.03
N SER A 413 -8.49 -17.87 26.76
CA SER A 413 -8.97 -19.09 26.15
C SER A 413 -8.29 -19.35 24.81
N ILE A 414 -7.51 -20.41 24.76
CA ILE A 414 -7.31 -21.20 23.55
C ILE A 414 -8.69 -21.79 23.24
N ALA A 415 -9.36 -21.23 22.23
CA ALA A 415 -10.67 -21.64 21.72
C ALA A 415 -11.00 -23.12 22.00
N GLY A 416 -11.85 -23.36 23.00
CA GLY A 416 -12.43 -24.67 23.31
C GLY A 416 -11.52 -25.74 23.94
N ALA A 417 -10.20 -25.58 24.01
CA ALA A 417 -9.34 -26.69 24.42
C ALA A 417 -9.48 -27.05 25.91
N TRP A 418 -9.50 -26.06 26.82
CA TRP A 418 -9.52 -26.32 28.26
C TRP A 418 -10.62 -25.56 28.98
N ALA A 419 -11.83 -25.66 28.45
CA ALA A 419 -13.01 -25.16 29.14
C ALA A 419 -13.03 -25.67 30.60
N ARG A 420 -13.23 -24.71 31.53
CA ARG A 420 -13.72 -24.87 32.91
C ARG A 420 -12.75 -24.93 34.08
N SER A 421 -11.61 -24.21 34.09
CA SER A 421 -10.86 -24.10 35.37
C SER A 421 -11.61 -23.33 36.48
N MET A 422 -12.61 -22.49 36.15
CA MET A 422 -13.35 -21.68 37.14
C MET A 422 -14.87 -21.52 36.86
N GLY A 423 -15.60 -22.61 36.55
CA GLY A 423 -17.05 -22.50 36.29
C GLY A 423 -17.40 -21.72 35.00
N GLU A 424 -18.53 -21.01 34.96
CA GLU A 424 -19.06 -20.26 33.80
C GLU A 424 -18.23 -19.03 33.36
N VAL A 425 -17.01 -18.85 33.91
CA VAL A 425 -16.19 -17.65 33.70
C VAL A 425 -15.06 -17.92 32.71
N GLN A 426 -14.97 -17.10 31.65
CA GLN A 426 -13.95 -17.18 30.62
C GLN A 426 -13.09 -15.91 30.61
N LEU A 427 -11.77 -16.06 30.47
CA LEU A 427 -10.86 -14.94 30.25
C LEU A 427 -10.69 -14.72 28.74
N ASP A 428 -11.06 -13.55 28.26
CA ASP A 428 -11.01 -13.14 26.87
C ASP A 428 -9.89 -12.12 26.68
N TRP A 429 -8.99 -12.40 25.74
CA TRP A 429 -7.92 -11.51 25.34
C TRP A 429 -8.18 -11.09 23.90
N LEU A 430 -8.31 -9.79 23.70
CA LEU A 430 -8.44 -9.16 22.40
C LEU A 430 -7.07 -8.54 22.08
N PRO A 431 -6.21 -9.20 21.28
CA PRO A 431 -4.93 -8.63 20.90
C PRO A 431 -5.18 -7.32 20.15
N GLN A 432 -4.27 -6.37 20.29
CA GLN A 432 -4.35 -5.13 19.53
C GLN A 432 -4.43 -5.45 18.04
N THR A 433 -5.51 -5.00 17.39
CA THR A 433 -5.66 -5.18 15.95
C THR A 433 -4.53 -4.43 15.27
N CYS A 434 -3.76 -5.15 14.46
CA CYS A 434 -2.74 -4.54 13.62
C CYS A 434 -3.39 -3.97 12.35
N ASP A 435 -4.53 -3.27 12.50
CA ASP A 435 -5.07 -2.45 11.42
C ASP A 435 -4.12 -1.26 11.27
N GLN A 436 -3.05 -1.48 10.52
CA GLN A 436 -2.54 -0.41 9.69
C GLN A 436 -3.65 -0.12 8.69
N GLY A 437 -4.55 0.80 9.06
CA GLY A 437 -5.40 1.48 8.10
C GLY A 437 -4.50 2.19 7.10
N LEU A 438 -3.99 1.45 6.13
CA LEU A 438 -3.50 1.97 4.86
C LEU A 438 -4.75 2.40 4.09
N SER A 439 -5.24 3.57 4.49
CA SER A 439 -6.08 4.44 3.67
C SER A 439 -5.19 5.24 2.72
#